data_AF-A0A183HT63-F1
#
_entry.id   AF-A0A183HT63-F1
#
_cell.length_a   1.000
_cell.length_b   1.000
_cell.length_c   1.000
_cell.angle_alpha   90.00
_cell.angle_beta   90.00
_cell.angle_gamma   90.00
#
_symmetry.space_group_name_H-M   'P 1'
#
loop_
_entity.id
_entity.type
_entity.pdbx_description
1 polymer ?
#
loop_
_entity_poly.entity_id
_entity_poly.type
_entity_poly.pdbx_seq_one_letter_code
_entity_poly.pdbx_strand_id
1 'polypeptide(L)'
;MDFTKHHLLFVNCSYNLSPQLFGYFTRQLMNYAGGRVVLALEGGYDLDTISDSAEECVKALCGESPETTGKLSDEALNAFPKQSAQETIQKVIAIHKNHWSSLTAAQGISSSELQWQAVAQKFASLSV
;
A
#
# COMPACT_ATOMS: atom_id res chain seq x y z
N MET A 1 -11.45 -40.94 -13.13
CA MET A 1 -12.06 -39.73 -12.53
C MET A 1 -11.69 -39.76 -11.06
N ASP A 2 -10.74 -38.93 -10.65
CA ASP A 2 -10.39 -38.73 -9.24
C ASP A 2 -10.40 -37.22 -9.00
N PHE A 3 -11.26 -36.79 -8.07
CA PHE A 3 -11.66 -35.41 -7.81
C PHE A 3 -11.09 -34.92 -6.47
N THR A 4 -9.86 -35.32 -6.10
CA THR A 4 -9.26 -34.96 -4.79
C THR A 4 -7.99 -34.10 -4.85
N LYS A 5 -7.64 -33.49 -6.00
CA LYS A 5 -6.45 -32.61 -6.13
C LYS A 5 -6.69 -31.11 -6.34
N HIS A 6 -7.88 -30.59 -6.03
CA HIS A 6 -8.21 -29.16 -6.29
C HIS A 6 -8.65 -28.34 -5.08
N HIS A 7 -8.25 -28.69 -3.85
CA HIS A 7 -8.72 -27.95 -2.67
C HIS A 7 -7.68 -27.36 -1.71
N LEU A 8 -6.39 -27.32 -2.05
CA LEU A 8 -5.35 -26.80 -1.13
C LEU A 8 -4.35 -25.82 -1.77
N LEU A 9 -4.80 -25.02 -2.74
CA LEU A 9 -4.12 -23.79 -3.17
C LEU A 9 -4.79 -22.53 -2.59
N PHE A 10 -5.43 -22.65 -1.43
CA PHE A 10 -5.76 -21.46 -0.64
C PHE A 10 -4.47 -20.98 0.02
N VAL A 11 -3.86 -19.99 -0.63
CA VAL A 11 -2.71 -19.23 -0.19
C VAL A 11 -2.89 -18.88 1.29
N ASN A 12 -2.10 -19.52 2.17
CA ASN A 12 -1.84 -19.01 3.52
C ASN A 12 -1.06 -17.71 3.36
N CYS A 13 -1.78 -16.61 3.14
CA CYS A 13 -1.21 -15.29 3.01
C CYS A 13 -0.97 -14.73 4.42
N SER A 14 0.16 -15.08 5.04
CA SER A 14 0.49 -14.61 6.39
C SER A 14 1.06 -13.19 6.38
N TYR A 15 0.30 -12.22 5.86
CA TYR A 15 0.59 -10.79 6.06
C TYR A 15 -0.22 -10.26 7.25
N ASN A 16 0.43 -9.48 8.11
CA ASN A 16 -0.21 -8.79 9.22
C ASN A 16 -0.27 -7.31 8.87
N LEU A 17 -1.41 -6.86 8.34
CA LEU A 17 -1.65 -5.48 7.92
C LEU A 17 -2.73 -4.88 8.82
N SER A 18 -2.56 -3.63 9.24
CA SER A 18 -3.60 -2.92 9.97
C SER A 18 -4.72 -2.45 9.02
N PRO A 19 -5.98 -2.40 9.47
CA PRO A 19 -7.09 -1.84 8.68
C PRO A 19 -6.83 -0.42 8.18
N GLN A 20 -6.18 0.42 8.99
CA GLN A 20 -5.83 1.81 8.63
C GLN A 20 -4.93 1.89 7.39
N LEU A 21 -4.15 0.84 7.09
CA LEU A 21 -3.33 0.83 5.88
C LEU A 21 -4.19 0.89 4.61
N PHE A 22 -5.38 0.29 4.62
CA PHE A 22 -6.29 0.30 3.48
C PHE A 22 -6.93 1.69 3.25
N GLY A 23 -7.28 2.40 4.33
CA GLY A 23 -7.66 3.81 4.26
C GLY A 23 -6.53 4.70 3.71
N TYR A 24 -5.29 4.45 4.15
CA TYR A 24 -4.11 5.15 3.64
C TYR A 24 -3.92 4.93 2.13
N PHE A 25 -3.96 3.67 1.66
CA PHE A 25 -3.84 3.35 0.24
C PHE A 25 -4.97 3.95 -0.60
N THR A 26 -6.20 3.93 -0.09
CA THR A 26 -7.35 4.53 -0.77
C THR A 26 -7.14 6.02 -1.00
N ARG A 27 -6.69 6.76 0.02
CA ARG A 27 -6.33 8.18 -0.11
C ARG A 27 -5.21 8.41 -1.13
N GLN A 28 -4.17 7.58 -1.11
CA GLN A 28 -3.08 7.69 -2.08
C GLN A 28 -3.57 7.51 -3.52
N LEU A 29 -4.50 6.59 -3.76
CA LEU A 29 -5.14 6.40 -5.07
C LEU A 29 -6.03 7.58 -5.48
N MET A 30 -6.71 8.22 -4.53
CA MET A 30 -7.57 9.38 -4.80
C MET A 30 -6.80 10.62 -5.30
N ASN A 31 -5.49 10.67 -5.12
CA ASN A 31 -4.65 11.73 -5.73
C ASN A 31 -4.57 11.62 -7.27
N TYR A 32 -5.04 10.52 -7.86
CA TYR A 32 -5.03 10.28 -9.30
C TYR A 32 -6.42 10.40 -9.90
N ALA A 33 -6.49 10.60 -11.23
CA ALA A 33 -7.73 10.68 -11.99
C ALA A 33 -8.79 11.65 -11.41
N GLY A 34 -8.37 12.68 -10.68
CA GLY A 34 -9.25 13.63 -10.00
C GLY A 34 -10.14 12.99 -8.92
N GLY A 35 -9.64 11.98 -8.20
CA GLY A 35 -10.36 11.33 -7.11
C GLY A 35 -11.44 10.33 -7.54
N ARG A 36 -11.56 10.04 -8.84
CA ARG A 36 -12.55 9.08 -9.36
C ARG A 36 -12.08 7.64 -9.16
N VAL A 37 -12.25 7.14 -7.94
CA VAL A 37 -11.86 5.79 -7.52
C VAL A 37 -13.09 4.97 -7.17
N VAL A 38 -13.13 3.71 -7.61
CA VAL A 38 -14.11 2.70 -7.18
C VAL A 38 -13.34 1.50 -6.67
N LEU A 39 -13.71 1.01 -5.48
CA LEU A 39 -13.13 -0.19 -4.89
C LEU A 39 -14.10 -1.36 -5.04
N ALA A 40 -13.59 -2.52 -5.46
CA ALA A 40 -14.34 -3.77 -5.55
C ALA A 40 -13.72 -4.79 -4.59
N LEU A 41 -14.56 -5.41 -3.75
CA LEU A 41 -14.13 -6.46 -2.83
C LEU A 41 -13.88 -7.75 -3.61
N GLU A 42 -12.67 -8.31 -3.49
CA GLU A 42 -12.28 -9.54 -4.18
C GLU A 42 -12.22 -10.74 -3.22
N GLY A 43 -11.36 -10.66 -2.21
CA GLY A 43 -11.14 -11.72 -1.23
C GLY A 43 -11.01 -11.19 0.20
N GLY A 44 -10.65 -12.09 1.11
CA GLY A 44 -10.63 -11.85 2.54
C GLY A 44 -11.40 -12.96 3.25
N TYR A 45 -10.84 -13.48 4.34
CA TYR A 45 -11.38 -14.65 5.02
C TYR A 45 -11.75 -14.39 6.48
N ASP A 46 -11.23 -13.31 7.06
CA ASP A 46 -11.52 -12.86 8.41
C ASP A 46 -12.52 -11.70 8.36
N LEU A 47 -13.74 -11.94 8.85
CA LEU A 47 -14.84 -10.98 8.69
C LEU A 47 -14.59 -9.67 9.44
N ASP A 48 -13.96 -9.74 10.62
CA ASP A 48 -13.66 -8.57 11.43
C ASP A 48 -12.62 -7.69 10.71
N THR A 49 -11.53 -8.30 10.23
CA THR A 49 -10.48 -7.60 9.49
C THR A 49 -11.01 -7.00 8.19
N ILE A 50 -11.89 -7.71 7.46
CA ILE A 50 -12.52 -7.18 6.25
C ILE A 50 -13.41 -5.99 6.58
N SER A 51 -14.23 -6.11 7.61
CA SER A 51 -15.14 -5.04 8.05
C SER A 51 -14.38 -3.78 8.43
N ASP A 52 -13.36 -3.91 9.28
CA ASP A 52 -12.54 -2.78 9.73
C ASP A 52 -11.79 -2.13 8.55
N SER A 53 -11.25 -2.95 7.64
CA SER A 53 -10.52 -2.45 6.47
C SER A 53 -11.47 -1.74 5.49
N ALA A 54 -12.68 -2.27 5.31
CA ALA A 54 -13.70 -1.67 4.47
C ALA A 54 -14.20 -0.34 5.06
N GLU A 55 -14.36 -0.26 6.38
CA GLU A 55 -14.70 0.98 7.07
C GLU A 55 -13.65 2.08 6.76
N GLU A 56 -12.36 1.78 6.93
CA GLU A 56 -11.29 2.74 6.65
C GLU A 56 -11.24 3.17 5.16
N CYS A 57 -11.51 2.25 4.24
CA CYS A 57 -11.66 2.58 2.82
C CYS A 57 -12.83 3.53 2.55
N VAL A 58 -14.00 3.26 3.15
CA VAL A 58 -15.20 4.08 2.95
C VAL A 58 -15.02 5.47 3.55
N LYS A 59 -14.46 5.59 4.76
CA LYS A 59 -14.12 6.90 5.33
C LYS A 59 -13.22 7.72 4.40
N ALA A 60 -12.23 7.08 3.79
CA ALA A 60 -11.33 7.74 2.85
C ALA A 60 -12.08 8.24 1.61
N LEU A 61 -12.95 7.41 1.02
CA LEU A 61 -13.79 7.79 -0.13
C LEU A 61 -14.77 8.93 0.21
N CYS A 62 -15.26 8.98 1.46
CA CYS A 62 -16.09 10.08 1.97
C CYS A 62 -15.31 11.39 2.21
N GLY A 63 -13.98 11.39 2.03
CA GLY A 63 -13.14 12.57 2.19
C GLY A 63 -12.83 12.93 3.63
N GLU A 64 -12.88 11.96 4.56
CA GLU A 64 -12.46 12.19 5.94
C GLU A 64 -10.98 12.60 6.03
N SER A 65 -10.65 13.32 7.11
CA SER A 65 -9.31 13.87 7.33
C SER A 65 -8.25 12.77 7.43
N PRO A 66 -7.03 12.97 6.86
CA PRO A 66 -5.88 12.11 7.10
C PRO A 66 -5.51 11.88 8.57
N GLU A 67 -5.95 12.77 9.47
CA GLU A 67 -5.73 12.64 10.91
C GLU A 67 -6.63 11.59 11.57
N THR A 68 -7.79 11.30 10.97
CA THR A 68 -8.80 10.37 11.50
C THR A 68 -8.91 9.09 10.67
N THR A 69 -8.57 9.15 9.38
CA THR A 69 -8.72 8.03 8.44
C THR A 69 -7.38 7.64 7.83
N GLY A 70 -7.10 6.34 7.85
CA GLY A 70 -5.88 5.79 7.30
C GLY A 70 -4.62 6.30 8.01
N LYS A 71 -4.74 6.59 9.31
CA LYS A 71 -3.62 7.02 10.14
C LYS A 71 -2.76 5.80 10.47
N LEU A 72 -1.56 5.76 9.89
CA LEU A 72 -0.57 4.73 10.19
C LEU A 72 0.00 4.95 11.59
N SER A 73 0.35 3.87 12.28
CA SER A 73 1.00 3.96 13.59
C SER A 73 2.43 4.48 13.47
N ASP A 74 2.97 5.04 14.55
CA ASP A 74 4.36 5.51 14.57
C ASP A 74 5.34 4.37 14.28
N GLU A 75 5.04 3.15 14.74
CA GLU A 75 5.84 1.97 14.43
C GLU A 75 5.83 1.67 12.93
N ALA A 76 4.66 1.74 12.27
CA ALA A 76 4.54 1.51 10.84
C ALA A 76 5.28 2.57 10.01
N LEU A 77 5.22 3.85 10.44
CA LEU A 77 5.90 4.96 9.77
C LEU A 77 7.42 4.92 9.93
N ASN A 78 7.91 4.45 11.08
CA ASN A 78 9.33 4.34 11.37
C ASN A 78 9.95 3.00 10.91
N ALA A 79 9.13 2.00 10.60
CA ALA A 79 9.61 0.71 10.16
C ALA A 79 10.35 0.80 8.82
N PHE A 80 11.47 0.08 8.71
CA PHE A 80 12.16 -0.12 7.46
C PHE A 80 11.53 -1.29 6.70
N PRO A 81 11.38 -1.19 5.37
CA PRO A 81 10.95 -2.33 4.55
C PRO A 81 11.86 -3.54 4.78
N LYS A 82 11.27 -4.73 4.93
CA LYS A 82 12.05 -5.97 5.05
C LYS A 82 12.93 -6.17 3.82
N GLN A 83 14.12 -6.76 4.02
CA GLN A 83 15.07 -7.05 2.95
C GLN A 83 14.44 -7.80 1.76
N SER A 84 13.59 -8.80 2.04
CA SER A 84 12.86 -9.55 1.01
C SER A 84 11.91 -8.69 0.18
N ALA A 85 11.27 -7.68 0.81
CA ALA A 85 10.42 -6.72 0.10
C ALA A 85 11.26 -5.79 -0.78
N GLN A 86 12.39 -5.28 -0.27
CA GLN A 86 13.31 -4.45 -1.03
C GLN A 86 13.83 -5.17 -2.28
N GLU A 87 14.29 -6.41 -2.14
CA GLU A 87 14.75 -7.25 -3.26
C GLU A 87 13.65 -7.50 -4.28
N THR A 88 12.42 -7.73 -3.82
CA THR A 88 11.26 -7.94 -4.70
C THR A 88 10.96 -6.68 -5.51
N ILE A 89 10.93 -5.51 -4.87
CA ILE A 89 10.71 -4.22 -5.54
C ILE A 89 11.83 -3.94 -6.55
N GLN A 90 13.09 -4.22 -6.19
CA GLN A 90 14.23 -4.05 -7.11
C GLN A 90 14.09 -4.92 -8.37
N LYS A 91 13.66 -6.18 -8.22
CA LYS A 91 13.41 -7.06 -9.37
C LYS A 91 12.30 -6.51 -10.26
N VAL A 92 11.20 -6.03 -9.68
CA VAL A 92 10.10 -5.41 -10.44
C VAL A 92 10.60 -4.18 -11.21
N ILE A 93 11.36 -3.29 -10.58
CA ILE A 93 11.95 -2.12 -11.23
C ILE A 93 12.88 -2.55 -12.39
N ALA A 94 13.76 -3.53 -12.17
CA ALA A 94 14.70 -3.98 -13.18
C ALA A 94 14.01 -4.50 -14.46
N ILE A 95 12.86 -5.16 -14.31
CA ILE A 95 12.05 -5.66 -15.43
C ILE A 95 11.31 -4.51 -16.11
N HIS A 96 10.70 -3.60 -15.34
CA HIS A 96 9.77 -2.61 -15.87
C HIS A 96 10.41 -1.29 -16.33
N LYS A 97 11.65 -0.98 -15.94
CA LYS A 97 12.30 0.31 -16.24
C LYS A 97 12.40 0.67 -17.73
N ASN A 98 12.42 -0.33 -18.62
CA ASN A 98 12.47 -0.09 -20.06
C ASN A 98 11.11 0.32 -20.65
N HIS A 99 10.03 0.11 -19.90
CA HIS A 99 8.66 0.44 -20.30
C HIS A 99 8.15 1.72 -19.63
N TRP A 100 8.74 2.10 -18.48
CA TRP A 100 8.29 3.22 -17.66
C TRP A 100 9.47 4.10 -17.29
N SER A 101 9.55 5.29 -17.90
CA SER A 101 10.65 6.24 -17.69
C SER A 101 10.73 6.79 -16.27
N SER A 102 9.66 6.72 -15.49
CA SER A 102 9.62 7.14 -14.09
C SER A 102 10.38 6.20 -13.15
N LEU A 103 10.74 5.00 -13.58
CA LEU A 103 11.46 4.01 -12.77
C LEU A 103 12.98 4.22 -12.86
N THR A 104 13.46 5.37 -12.38
CA THR A 104 14.87 5.81 -12.53
C THR A 104 15.80 5.39 -11.38
N ALA A 105 15.67 4.14 -10.90
CA ALA A 105 16.39 3.54 -9.75
C ALA A 105 15.73 3.72 -8.37
N ALA A 106 16.23 2.89 -7.45
CA ALA A 106 15.74 2.50 -6.13
C ALA A 106 15.60 3.62 -5.07
N GLN A 107 15.02 4.77 -5.39
CA GLN A 107 14.87 5.84 -4.40
C GLN A 107 13.82 5.45 -3.35
N GLY A 108 14.17 5.60 -2.07
CA GLY A 108 13.25 5.44 -0.94
C GLY A 108 13.01 4.01 -0.43
N ILE A 109 13.43 2.96 -1.16
CA ILE A 109 13.14 1.56 -0.75
C ILE A 109 13.93 1.09 0.47
N SER A 110 15.03 1.76 0.81
CA SER A 110 15.87 1.45 1.97
C SER A 110 15.65 2.44 3.13
N SER A 111 14.59 3.24 3.08
CA SER A 111 14.20 4.19 4.11
C SER A 111 12.82 3.89 4.66
N SER A 112 12.52 4.38 5.85
CA SER A 112 11.16 4.34 6.40
C SER A 112 10.25 5.36 5.70
N GLU A 113 8.94 5.19 5.83
CA GLU A 113 7.95 6.14 5.27
C GLU A 113 8.15 7.55 5.85
N LEU A 114 8.41 7.65 7.16
CA LEU A 114 8.64 8.94 7.82
C LEU A 114 9.87 9.66 7.23
N GLN A 115 10.97 8.93 7.00
CA GLN A 115 12.17 9.48 6.39
C GLN A 115 11.90 9.92 4.95
N TRP A 116 11.15 9.12 4.20
CA TRP A 116 10.79 9.44 2.82
C TRP A 116 9.93 10.71 2.73
N GLN A 117 8.91 10.84 3.59
CA GLN A 117 8.07 12.02 3.65
C GLN A 117 8.87 13.29 3.98
N ALA A 118 9.80 13.21 4.94
CA ALA A 118 10.66 14.34 5.29
C ALA A 118 11.56 14.78 4.12
N VAL A 119 12.04 13.83 3.31
CA VAL A 119 12.83 14.10 2.11
C VAL A 119 11.95 14.71 1.01
N ALA A 120 10.78 14.14 0.75
CA ALA A 120 9.84 14.65 -0.25
C ALA A 120 9.36 16.08 0.04
N GLN A 121 9.08 16.39 1.31
CA GLN A 121 8.70 17.75 1.73
C GLN A 121 9.81 18.77 1.49
N LYS A 122 11.08 18.39 1.71
CA LYS A 122 12.22 19.27 1.41
C LYS A 122 12.27 19.60 -0.10
N PHE A 123 12.04 18.62 -0.97
CA PHE A 123 12.00 18.86 -2.40
C PHE A 123 10.82 19.75 -2.83
N ALA A 124 9.64 19.55 -2.24
CA ALA A 124 8.48 20.42 -2.50
C ALA A 124 8.70 21.87 -2.03
N SER A 125 9.48 22.08 -0.96
CA SER A 125 9.86 23.43 -0.51
C SER A 125 10.95 24.10 -1.36
N LEU A 126 11.62 23.35 -2.26
CA LEU A 126 12.71 23.83 -3.10
C LEU A 126 12.31 24.07 -4.56
N SER A 127 11.10 23.68 -4.97
CA SER A 127 10.54 24.08 -6.26
C SER A 127 10.13 25.56 -6.19
N VAL A 128 10.99 26.43 -6.72
CA VAL A 128 10.74 27.86 -7.00
C VAL A 128 9.98 27.99 -8.32
#